data_AF-A0A3N6PSC3-F1
#
_entry.id   AF-A0A3N6PSC3-F1
#
_cell.length_a   1.000
_cell.length_b   1.000
_cell.length_c   1.000
_cell.angle_alpha   90.00
_cell.angle_beta   90.00
_cell.angle_gamma   90.00
#
_symmetry.space_group_name_H-M   'P 1'
#
loop_
_entity.id
_entity.type
_entity.pdbx_description
1 polymer ?
#
loop_
_entity_poly.entity_id
_entity_poly.type
_entity_poly.pdbx_seq_one_letter_code
_entity_poly.pdbx_strand_id
1 'polypeptide(L)'
;MLGSASESKKKIYRIIYGYWQSQCVYVATNLGIPELLHNGQQTVEAIAEKTGTKVEKLYVVLRALAHLGVFLEKPGRVFASTELSELLITNGSPSIGDFLMHITEPNMWDGWRELENSLKTGEVPFELAKGKDFYTSYMTENPKSKNLFNNAMSYLTTEVVDPLFAVYDFGRFQTVMDVGGNQGTLIANIVKRFGCKGILFDLPHEVETAPNNLAKHGVNDAVTVIGGSALESLPKGADAIVMKYFLSVFSREDSIKVLTNCREALSKDGRVILLQTLVPSVGAPVEYPDGTIPALAAVQMMITNPGGYWRTEQEYKDLFAASGFQLEQIVHTGTSVTVMEFSPL
;
A
#
# COMPACT_ATOMS: atom_id res chain seq x y z
N MET A 1 -28.74 19.70 -29.61
CA MET A 1 -27.78 18.59 -29.77
C MET A 1 -26.46 19.02 -29.15
N LEU A 2 -26.05 18.41 -28.04
CA LEU A 2 -24.69 18.60 -27.51
C LEU A 2 -23.74 17.88 -28.46
N GLY A 3 -22.86 18.62 -29.14
CA GLY A 3 -21.85 18.03 -30.01
C GLY A 3 -20.97 17.07 -29.20
N SER A 4 -20.74 15.86 -29.73
CA SER A 4 -19.91 14.87 -29.05
C SER A 4 -18.49 15.43 -28.88
N ALA A 5 -18.09 15.72 -27.65
CA ALA A 5 -16.71 16.04 -27.33
C ALA A 5 -15.80 14.89 -27.83
N SER A 6 -14.64 15.22 -28.39
CA SER A 6 -13.65 14.20 -28.77
C SER A 6 -13.29 13.34 -27.57
N GLU A 7 -12.91 12.08 -27.81
CA GLU A 7 -12.58 11.15 -26.72
C GLU A 7 -11.43 11.67 -25.86
N SER A 8 -10.45 12.36 -26.47
CA SER A 8 -9.38 13.05 -25.75
C SER A 8 -9.92 14.13 -24.80
N LYS A 9 -10.90 14.92 -25.22
CA LYS A 9 -11.49 15.95 -24.37
C LYS A 9 -12.28 15.34 -23.21
N LYS A 10 -12.99 14.23 -23.43
CA LYS A 10 -13.65 13.47 -22.36
C LYS A 10 -12.63 12.93 -21.36
N LYS A 11 -11.49 12.40 -21.83
CA LYS A 11 -10.41 11.92 -20.96
C LYS A 11 -9.85 13.04 -20.08
N ILE A 12 -9.63 14.23 -20.65
CA ILE A 12 -9.19 15.41 -19.87
C ILE A 12 -10.24 15.80 -18.82
N TYR A 13 -11.53 15.82 -19.14
CA TYR A 13 -12.57 16.08 -18.14
C TYR A 13 -12.58 15.05 -17.01
N ARG A 14 -12.36 13.76 -17.31
CA ARG A 14 -12.24 12.72 -16.27
C ARG A 14 -11.06 13.00 -15.34
N ILE A 15 -9.93 13.49 -15.85
CA ILE A 15 -8.77 13.88 -15.05
C ILE A 15 -9.10 15.11 -14.19
N ILE A 16 -9.68 16.17 -14.79
CA ILE A 16 -10.08 17.39 -14.07
C ILE A 16 -11.03 17.08 -12.91
N TYR A 17 -12.02 16.22 -13.15
CA TYR A 17 -13.01 15.85 -12.14
C TYR A 17 -12.56 14.70 -11.24
N GLY A 18 -11.42 14.07 -11.52
CA GLY A 18 -10.93 12.91 -10.77
C GLY A 18 -10.77 13.22 -9.28
N TYR A 19 -10.16 14.36 -8.96
CA TYR A 19 -10.00 14.77 -7.55
C TYR A 19 -11.33 15.07 -6.85
N TRP A 20 -12.37 15.53 -7.58
CA TRP A 20 -13.71 15.72 -7.00
C TRP A 20 -14.29 14.39 -6.56
N GLN A 21 -14.14 13.36 -7.40
CA GLN A 21 -14.60 12.01 -7.12
C GLN A 21 -13.86 11.46 -5.90
N SER A 22 -12.53 11.49 -5.91
CA SER A 22 -11.70 11.03 -4.78
C SER A 22 -12.07 11.71 -3.47
N GLN A 23 -12.25 13.04 -3.47
CA GLN A 23 -12.62 13.80 -2.26
C GLN A 23 -14.04 13.48 -1.78
N CYS A 24 -15.01 13.31 -2.69
CA CYS A 24 -16.36 12.91 -2.28
C CYS A 24 -16.38 11.52 -1.64
N VAL A 25 -15.65 10.56 -2.22
CA VAL A 25 -15.57 9.20 -1.67
C VAL A 25 -14.85 9.23 -0.31
N TYR A 26 -13.70 9.89 -0.21
CA TYR A 26 -12.99 10.08 1.05
C TYR A 26 -13.88 10.65 2.15
N VAL A 27 -14.61 11.74 1.87
CA VAL A 27 -15.49 12.38 2.87
C VAL A 27 -16.61 11.44 3.29
N ALA A 28 -17.27 10.74 2.35
CA ALA A 28 -18.33 9.80 2.69
C ALA A 28 -17.82 8.63 3.55
N THR A 29 -16.65 8.07 3.21
CA THR A 29 -15.99 7.01 3.99
C THR A 29 -15.56 7.51 5.36
N ASN A 30 -14.92 8.68 5.46
CA ASN A 30 -14.50 9.27 6.74
C ASN A 30 -15.68 9.61 7.67
N LEU A 31 -16.87 9.86 7.12
CA LEU A 31 -18.11 10.06 7.87
C LEU A 31 -18.78 8.74 8.30
N GLY A 32 -18.26 7.58 7.90
CA GLY A 32 -18.81 6.26 8.21
C GLY A 32 -20.10 5.94 7.45
N ILE A 33 -20.34 6.59 6.31
CA ILE A 33 -21.57 6.39 5.52
C ILE A 33 -21.67 4.98 4.91
N PRO A 34 -20.59 4.38 4.37
CA PRO A 34 -20.61 2.99 3.93
C PRO A 34 -21.14 2.04 5.02
N GLU A 35 -20.65 2.16 6.25
CA GLU A 35 -21.06 1.36 7.40
C GLU A 35 -22.53 1.59 7.79
N LEU A 36 -22.99 2.84 7.71
CA LEU A 36 -24.40 3.17 7.97
C LEU A 36 -25.34 2.50 6.96
N LEU A 37 -24.94 2.44 5.69
CA LEU A 37 -25.76 1.90 4.61
C LEU A 37 -25.65 0.37 4.44
N HIS A 38 -24.54 -0.23 4.90
CA HIS A 38 -24.42 -1.67 5.06
C HIS A 38 -25.55 -2.25 5.93
N ASN A 39 -25.92 -1.53 6.98
CA ASN A 39 -26.98 -1.93 7.92
C ASN A 39 -28.41 -1.66 7.40
N GLY A 40 -28.54 -1.28 6.13
CA GLY A 40 -29.81 -1.03 5.47
C GLY A 40 -29.92 0.38 4.91
N GLN A 41 -30.85 0.54 3.96
CA GLN A 41 -31.11 1.82 3.31
C GLN A 41 -31.59 2.89 4.30
N GLN A 42 -31.17 4.14 4.12
CA GLN A 42 -31.53 5.26 4.99
C GLN A 42 -31.89 6.51 4.18
N THR A 43 -32.75 7.37 4.74
CA THR A 43 -33.00 8.70 4.18
C THR A 43 -31.78 9.59 4.40
N VAL A 44 -31.59 10.60 3.55
CA VAL A 44 -30.51 11.58 3.73
C VAL A 44 -30.62 12.33 5.07
N GLU A 45 -31.82 12.55 5.58
CA GLU A 45 -32.05 13.16 6.89
C GLU A 45 -31.48 12.30 8.03
N ALA A 46 -31.74 10.99 8.01
CA ALA A 46 -31.23 10.06 9.02
C ALA A 46 -29.69 9.92 8.95
N ILE A 47 -29.13 9.90 7.74
CA ILE A 47 -27.66 9.88 7.58
C ILE A 47 -27.06 11.20 8.08
N ALA A 48 -27.68 12.34 7.76
CA ALA A 48 -27.20 13.65 8.19
C ALA A 48 -27.21 13.80 9.72
N GLU A 49 -28.25 13.32 10.39
CA GLU A 49 -28.34 13.29 11.85
C GLU A 49 -27.19 12.48 12.46
N LYS A 50 -26.98 11.24 12.00
CA LYS A 50 -25.93 10.35 12.53
C LYS A 50 -24.50 10.85 12.27
N THR A 51 -24.30 11.57 11.17
CA THR A 51 -22.99 12.09 10.76
C THR A 51 -22.74 13.54 11.20
N GLY A 52 -23.72 14.20 11.81
CA GLY A 52 -23.62 15.62 12.20
C GLY A 52 -23.51 16.58 11.01
N THR A 53 -24.02 16.21 9.83
CA THR A 53 -23.91 17.01 8.61
C THR A 53 -25.21 17.77 8.27
N LYS A 54 -25.16 18.62 7.25
CA LYS A 54 -26.33 19.40 6.79
C LYS A 54 -27.03 18.67 5.65
N VAL A 55 -28.31 18.35 5.82
CA VAL A 55 -29.14 17.55 4.89
C VAL A 55 -28.94 17.94 3.42
N GLU A 56 -29.19 19.19 3.05
CA GLU A 56 -29.10 19.62 1.64
C GLU A 56 -27.67 19.58 1.08
N LYS A 57 -26.64 19.75 1.92
CA LYS A 57 -25.24 19.65 1.49
C LYS A 57 -24.83 18.19 1.32
N LEU A 58 -25.20 17.34 2.27
CA LEU A 58 -24.95 15.90 2.21
C LEU A 58 -25.66 15.29 1.00
N TYR A 59 -26.91 15.70 0.74
CA TYR A 59 -27.69 15.21 -0.39
C TYR A 59 -26.98 15.40 -1.73
N VAL A 60 -26.38 16.57 -1.96
CA VAL A 60 -25.63 16.85 -3.19
C VAL A 60 -24.44 15.90 -3.36
N VAL A 61 -23.71 15.61 -2.27
CA VAL A 61 -22.57 14.68 -2.28
C VAL A 61 -23.03 13.26 -2.52
N LEU A 62 -24.02 12.77 -1.75
CA LEU A 62 -24.54 11.41 -1.90
C LEU A 62 -25.18 11.18 -3.27
N ARG A 63 -25.87 12.18 -3.81
CA ARG A 63 -26.42 12.12 -5.17
C ARG A 63 -25.30 12.03 -6.21
N ALA A 64 -24.23 12.82 -6.08
CA ALA A 64 -23.08 12.72 -6.96
C ALA A 64 -22.44 11.32 -6.89
N LEU A 65 -22.22 10.80 -5.68
CA LEU A 65 -21.69 9.46 -5.45
C LEU A 65 -22.61 8.35 -5.99
N ALA A 66 -23.93 8.55 -5.95
CA ALA A 66 -24.88 7.63 -6.56
C ALA A 66 -24.77 7.59 -8.10
N HIS A 67 -24.48 8.72 -8.74
CA HIS A 67 -24.23 8.77 -10.19
C HIS A 67 -22.88 8.15 -10.58
N LEU A 68 -21.96 8.01 -9.63
CA LEU A 68 -20.70 7.27 -9.79
C LEU A 68 -20.86 5.77 -9.44
N GLY A 69 -22.05 5.33 -9.03
CA GLY A 69 -22.33 3.95 -8.64
C GLY A 69 -21.85 3.56 -7.23
N VAL A 70 -21.31 4.52 -6.47
CA VAL A 70 -20.82 4.27 -5.10
C VAL A 70 -21.99 3.95 -4.17
N PHE A 71 -23.12 4.63 -4.32
CA PHE A 71 -24.36 4.34 -3.60
C PHE A 71 -25.52 4.21 -4.58
N LEU A 72 -26.68 3.75 -4.11
CA LEU A 72 -27.91 3.74 -4.89
C LEU A 72 -28.90 4.76 -4.34
N GLU A 73 -29.26 5.77 -5.14
CA GLU A 73 -30.36 6.70 -4.81
C GLU A 73 -31.71 6.10 -5.22
N LYS A 74 -32.66 6.05 -4.29
CA LYS A 74 -34.04 5.60 -4.45
C LYS A 74 -35.02 6.78 -4.29
N PRO A 75 -36.28 6.64 -4.75
CA PRO A 75 -37.31 7.65 -4.53
C PRO A 75 -37.41 8.08 -3.06
N GLY A 76 -37.66 9.37 -2.83
CA GLY A 76 -37.73 9.92 -1.47
C GLY A 76 -36.38 10.22 -0.81
N ARG A 77 -35.31 10.43 -1.61
CA ARG A 77 -33.94 10.73 -1.12
C ARG A 77 -33.40 9.66 -0.16
N VAL A 78 -33.73 8.41 -0.46
CA VAL A 78 -33.25 7.23 0.27
C VAL A 78 -32.01 6.70 -0.43
N PHE A 79 -30.96 6.41 0.32
CA PHE A 79 -29.71 5.84 -0.19
C PHE A 79 -29.56 4.41 0.33
N ALA A 80 -29.01 3.53 -0.51
CA ALA A 80 -28.68 2.15 -0.17
C ALA A 80 -27.25 1.81 -0.60
N SER A 81 -26.68 0.75 -0.03
CA SER A 81 -25.36 0.28 -0.44
C SER A 81 -25.39 -0.34 -1.85
N THR A 82 -24.23 -0.30 -2.49
CA THR A 82 -23.86 -1.06 -3.70
C THR A 82 -22.60 -1.88 -3.39
N GLU A 83 -22.24 -2.81 -4.28
CA GLU A 83 -20.98 -3.55 -4.18
C GLU A 83 -19.76 -2.62 -4.00
N LEU A 84 -19.75 -1.45 -4.64
CA LEU A 84 -18.66 -0.48 -4.50
C LEU A 84 -18.62 0.11 -3.08
N SER A 85 -19.74 0.56 -2.51
CA SER A 85 -19.72 1.08 -1.13
C SER A 85 -19.33 0.04 -0.10
N GLU A 86 -19.66 -1.24 -0.32
CA GLU A 86 -19.29 -2.31 0.63
C GLU A 86 -17.77 -2.45 0.74
N LEU A 87 -17.04 -2.23 -0.36
CA LEU A 87 -15.58 -2.22 -0.37
C LEU A 87 -14.97 -1.05 0.43
N LEU A 88 -15.74 0.01 0.70
CA LEU A 88 -15.27 1.21 1.40
C LEU A 88 -15.39 1.12 2.93
N ILE A 89 -15.90 0.02 3.47
CA ILE A 89 -16.06 -0.18 4.92
C ILE A 89 -14.68 -0.33 5.59
N THR A 90 -14.45 0.40 6.69
CA THR A 90 -13.14 0.51 7.37
C THR A 90 -13.16 0.08 8.85
N ASN A 91 -14.33 -0.32 9.38
CA ASN A 91 -14.47 -0.71 10.79
C ASN A 91 -14.27 -2.22 11.06
N GLY A 92 -13.70 -2.95 10.10
CA GLY A 92 -13.54 -4.41 10.14
C GLY A 92 -12.10 -4.86 9.90
N SER A 93 -11.95 -5.92 9.09
CA SER A 93 -10.64 -6.32 8.57
C SER A 93 -10.11 -5.24 7.62
N PRO A 94 -8.77 -5.11 7.48
CA PRO A 94 -8.18 -4.16 6.55
C PRO A 94 -8.77 -4.27 5.14
N SER A 95 -9.14 -3.14 4.54
CA SER A 95 -9.87 -3.08 3.27
C SER A 95 -9.30 -2.07 2.28
N ILE A 96 -9.82 -2.07 1.04
CA ILE A 96 -9.51 -1.02 0.06
C ILE A 96 -9.98 0.36 0.53
N GLY A 97 -11.01 0.41 1.40
CA GLY A 97 -11.42 1.62 2.10
C GLY A 97 -10.29 2.22 2.95
N ASP A 98 -9.53 1.40 3.68
CA ASP A 98 -8.36 1.86 4.43
C ASP A 98 -7.27 2.41 3.49
N PHE A 99 -7.04 1.73 2.36
CA PHE A 99 -6.09 2.21 1.35
C PHE A 99 -6.51 3.55 0.75
N LEU A 100 -7.78 3.70 0.36
CA LEU A 100 -8.36 4.97 -0.07
C LEU A 100 -8.13 6.05 0.98
N MET A 101 -8.50 5.79 2.23
CA MET A 101 -8.38 6.74 3.33
C MET A 101 -6.94 7.17 3.55
N HIS A 102 -5.98 6.23 3.52
CA HIS A 102 -4.56 6.52 3.63
C HIS A 102 -4.06 7.46 2.52
N ILE A 103 -4.36 7.16 1.26
CA ILE A 103 -3.82 7.94 0.12
C ILE A 103 -4.54 9.28 -0.10
N THR A 104 -5.74 9.46 0.46
CA THR A 104 -6.56 10.67 0.23
C THR A 104 -6.73 11.57 1.46
N GLU A 105 -6.25 11.16 2.64
CA GLU A 105 -6.39 11.98 3.84
C GLU A 105 -5.61 13.32 3.74
N PRO A 106 -6.00 14.36 4.51
CA PRO A 106 -5.42 15.70 4.40
C PRO A 106 -3.90 15.74 4.50
N ASN A 107 -3.27 14.92 5.34
CA ASN A 107 -1.82 14.92 5.46
C ASN A 107 -1.13 14.45 4.18
N MET A 108 -1.69 13.44 3.52
CA MET A 108 -1.19 12.96 2.23
C MET A 108 -1.46 13.99 1.12
N TRP A 109 -2.64 14.60 1.14
CA TRP A 109 -3.02 15.63 0.17
C TRP A 109 -2.12 16.86 0.21
N ASP A 110 -1.69 17.29 1.41
CA ASP A 110 -0.76 18.41 1.54
C ASP A 110 0.57 18.15 0.83
N GLY A 111 1.09 16.92 0.87
CA GLY A 111 2.28 16.54 0.09
C GLY A 111 2.05 16.68 -1.41
N TRP A 112 0.89 16.25 -1.92
CA TRP A 112 0.55 16.42 -3.34
C TRP A 112 0.50 17.89 -3.79
N ARG A 113 0.20 18.83 -2.89
CA ARG A 113 0.21 20.27 -3.20
C ARG A 113 1.63 20.81 -3.43
N GLU A 114 2.65 20.16 -2.87
CA GLU A 114 4.06 20.53 -3.00
C GLU A 114 4.76 19.87 -4.19
N LEU A 115 4.05 19.07 -5.00
CA LEU A 115 4.63 18.39 -6.16
C LEU A 115 5.35 19.35 -7.11
N GLU A 116 4.77 20.52 -7.40
CA GLU A 116 5.41 21.51 -8.28
C GLU A 116 6.71 22.06 -7.67
N ASN A 117 6.73 22.30 -6.35
CA ASN A 117 7.92 22.82 -5.66
C ASN A 117 9.02 21.77 -5.58
N SER A 118 8.66 20.52 -5.34
CA SER A 118 9.58 19.38 -5.38
C SER A 118 10.24 19.22 -6.74
N LEU A 119 9.50 19.36 -7.85
CA LEU A 119 10.08 19.30 -9.19
C LEU A 119 11.12 20.42 -9.45
N LYS A 120 11.04 21.54 -8.73
CA LYS A 120 12.00 22.65 -8.83
C LYS A 120 13.20 22.50 -7.91
N THR A 121 13.00 21.92 -6.72
CA THR A 121 13.99 21.88 -5.64
C THR A 121 14.70 20.54 -5.51
N GLY A 122 14.05 19.45 -5.92
CA GLY A 122 14.46 18.07 -5.66
C GLY A 122 14.08 17.56 -4.26
N GLU A 123 13.43 18.38 -3.42
CA GLU A 123 13.03 18.01 -2.05
C GLU A 123 11.76 17.15 -2.04
N VAL A 124 11.54 16.38 -0.97
CA VAL A 124 10.38 15.50 -0.83
C VAL A 124 9.10 16.35 -0.59
N PRO A 125 8.03 16.21 -1.40
CA PRO A 125 6.81 17.01 -1.25
C PRO A 125 6.17 16.94 0.14
N PHE A 126 6.14 15.77 0.76
CA PHE A 126 5.59 15.62 2.12
C PHE A 126 6.42 16.39 3.16
N GLU A 127 7.75 16.38 3.04
CA GLU A 127 8.66 17.14 3.91
C GLU A 127 8.48 18.64 3.73
N LEU A 128 8.36 19.12 2.49
CA LEU A 128 8.02 20.50 2.17
C LEU A 128 6.72 20.94 2.86
N ALA A 129 5.71 20.07 2.83
CA ALA A 129 4.38 20.36 3.37
C ALA A 129 4.33 20.31 4.92
N LYS A 130 5.09 19.42 5.54
CA LYS A 130 5.00 19.12 7.00
C LYS A 130 6.18 19.61 7.81
N GLY A 131 7.29 19.99 7.17
CA GLY A 131 8.55 20.37 7.81
C GLY A 131 9.31 19.22 8.48
N LYS A 132 8.88 17.97 8.25
CA LYS A 132 9.45 16.73 8.79
C LYS A 132 9.20 15.59 7.81
N ASP A 133 10.00 14.53 7.90
CA ASP A 133 9.84 13.33 7.08
C ASP A 133 8.52 12.58 7.38
N PHE A 134 8.13 11.74 6.41
CA PHE A 134 6.90 10.96 6.46
C PHE A 134 6.84 10.07 7.70
N TYR A 135 7.91 9.37 8.07
CA TYR A 135 7.88 8.43 9.20
C TYR A 135 7.76 9.16 10.54
N THR A 136 8.45 10.27 10.72
CA THR A 136 8.33 11.08 11.94
C THR A 136 6.92 11.68 12.05
N SER A 137 6.47 12.44 11.04
CA SER A 137 5.21 13.18 11.13
C SER A 137 3.97 12.30 11.01
N TYR A 138 3.99 11.29 10.12
CA TYR A 138 2.84 10.48 9.77
C TYR A 138 2.76 9.18 10.59
N MET A 139 3.89 8.50 10.80
CA MET A 139 3.93 7.18 11.44
C MET A 139 4.17 7.26 12.95
N THR A 140 4.90 8.26 13.44
CA THR A 140 5.22 8.40 14.88
C THR A 140 4.31 9.39 15.59
N GLU A 141 4.15 10.61 15.05
CA GLU A 141 3.44 11.70 15.74
C GLU A 141 1.91 11.67 15.53
N ASN A 142 1.40 10.85 14.60
CA ASN A 142 -0.02 10.82 14.25
C ASN A 142 -0.62 9.39 14.26
N PRO A 143 -1.17 8.95 15.41
CA PRO A 143 -1.73 7.60 15.55
C PRO A 143 -2.86 7.27 14.56
N LYS A 144 -3.67 8.25 14.16
CA LYS A 144 -4.75 8.04 13.18
C LYS A 144 -4.17 7.68 11.81
N SER A 145 -3.21 8.47 11.35
CA SER A 145 -2.54 8.27 10.07
C SER A 145 -1.71 7.00 10.05
N LYS A 146 -1.00 6.68 11.14
CA LYS A 146 -0.32 5.39 11.34
C LYS A 146 -1.26 4.20 11.16
N ASN A 147 -2.42 4.23 11.80
CA ASN A 147 -3.39 3.14 11.71
C ASN A 147 -3.92 2.96 10.28
N LEU A 148 -4.20 4.07 9.58
CA LEU A 148 -4.60 4.02 8.16
C LEU A 148 -3.51 3.39 7.28
N PHE A 149 -2.25 3.77 7.48
CA PHE A 149 -1.13 3.17 6.77
C PHE A 149 -1.01 1.67 7.03
N ASN A 150 -1.05 1.25 8.30
CA ASN A 150 -0.89 -0.16 8.69
C ASN A 150 -2.02 -1.04 8.12
N ASN A 151 -3.26 -0.55 8.17
CA ASN A 151 -4.39 -1.24 7.56
C ASN A 151 -4.24 -1.29 6.03
N ALA A 152 -3.92 -0.17 5.39
CA ALA A 152 -3.70 -0.13 3.94
C ALA A 152 -2.63 -1.13 3.48
N MET A 153 -1.49 -1.20 4.17
CA MET A 153 -0.42 -2.15 3.86
C MET A 153 -0.83 -3.60 4.08
N SER A 154 -1.63 -3.86 5.13
CA SER A 154 -2.18 -5.20 5.39
C SER A 154 -3.20 -5.62 4.32
N TYR A 155 -4.06 -4.71 3.87
CA TYR A 155 -4.98 -4.93 2.76
C TYR A 155 -4.22 -5.28 1.47
N LEU A 156 -3.27 -4.42 1.05
CA LEU A 156 -2.47 -4.65 -0.15
C LEU A 156 -1.64 -5.94 -0.10
N THR A 157 -1.33 -6.42 1.10
CA THR A 157 -0.67 -7.72 1.29
C THR A 157 -1.67 -8.86 1.10
N THR A 158 -2.84 -8.77 1.72
CA THR A 158 -3.87 -9.82 1.67
C THR A 158 -4.32 -10.09 0.23
N GLU A 159 -4.47 -9.05 -0.59
CA GLU A 159 -4.88 -9.17 -1.99
C GLU A 159 -3.91 -9.98 -2.88
N VAL A 160 -2.63 -10.05 -2.51
CA VAL A 160 -1.59 -10.68 -3.35
C VAL A 160 -1.08 -12.00 -2.81
N VAL A 161 -1.42 -12.37 -1.57
CA VAL A 161 -0.88 -13.56 -0.89
C VAL A 161 -1.29 -14.86 -1.59
N ASP A 162 -2.56 -15.05 -1.92
CA ASP A 162 -3.02 -16.28 -2.56
C ASP A 162 -2.45 -16.45 -3.99
N PRO A 163 -2.50 -15.43 -4.87
CA PRO A 163 -1.83 -15.48 -6.17
C PRO A 163 -0.32 -15.72 -6.06
N LEU A 164 0.35 -15.09 -5.08
CA LEU A 164 1.78 -15.29 -4.82
C LEU A 164 2.08 -16.75 -4.48
N PHE A 165 1.35 -17.33 -3.52
CA PHE A 165 1.61 -18.70 -3.05
C PHE A 165 1.19 -19.78 -4.06
N ALA A 166 0.38 -19.43 -5.06
CA ALA A 166 0.08 -20.31 -6.17
C ALA A 166 1.27 -20.50 -7.13
N VAL A 167 2.19 -19.52 -7.20
CA VAL A 167 3.29 -19.51 -8.17
C VAL A 167 4.69 -19.51 -7.55
N TYR A 168 4.81 -19.25 -6.24
CA TYR A 168 6.08 -19.18 -5.56
C TYR A 168 6.06 -19.99 -4.25
N ASP A 169 6.98 -20.95 -4.15
CA ASP A 169 7.07 -21.89 -3.03
C ASP A 169 8.06 -21.39 -1.97
N PHE A 170 7.54 -20.93 -0.82
CA PHE A 170 8.33 -20.61 0.36
C PHE A 170 8.67 -21.85 1.20
N GLY A 171 8.03 -23.00 0.97
CA GLY A 171 8.21 -24.23 1.76
C GLY A 171 9.59 -24.87 1.61
N ARG A 172 10.37 -24.44 0.62
CA ARG A 172 11.78 -24.83 0.47
C ARG A 172 12.74 -24.13 1.45
N PHE A 173 12.27 -23.14 2.21
CA PHE A 173 13.07 -22.44 3.22
C PHE A 173 12.68 -22.88 4.63
N GLN A 174 13.66 -23.07 5.53
CA GLN A 174 13.36 -23.45 6.92
C GLN A 174 13.03 -22.23 7.77
N THR A 175 13.73 -21.11 7.55
CA THR A 175 13.51 -19.83 8.23
C THR A 175 13.38 -18.70 7.22
N VAL A 176 12.25 -17.99 7.25
CA VAL A 176 11.98 -16.82 6.42
C VAL A 176 11.97 -15.58 7.29
N MET A 177 12.72 -14.55 6.92
CA MET A 177 12.69 -13.23 7.54
C MET A 177 11.96 -12.24 6.65
N ASP A 178 10.96 -11.56 7.20
CA ASP A 178 10.22 -10.48 6.54
C ASP A 178 10.78 -9.14 7.05
N VAL A 179 11.51 -8.43 6.19
CA VAL A 179 12.17 -7.16 6.50
C VAL A 179 11.30 -6.02 6.00
N GLY A 180 10.94 -5.11 6.91
CA GLY A 180 9.89 -4.12 6.65
C GLY A 180 8.49 -4.72 6.69
N GLY A 181 8.30 -5.78 7.49
CA GLY A 181 7.07 -6.57 7.51
C GLY A 181 5.89 -5.92 8.24
N ASN A 182 6.06 -4.72 8.81
CA ASN A 182 5.05 -3.94 9.50
C ASN A 182 4.30 -4.77 10.56
N GLN A 183 2.97 -4.94 10.45
CA GLN A 183 2.17 -5.75 11.37
C GLN A 183 2.34 -7.27 11.18
N GLY A 184 3.23 -7.73 10.30
CA GLY A 184 3.55 -9.15 10.10
C GLY A 184 2.53 -9.92 9.27
N THR A 185 1.68 -9.24 8.50
CA THR A 185 0.64 -9.89 7.68
C THR A 185 1.24 -10.85 6.65
N LEU A 186 2.34 -10.48 5.98
CA LEU A 186 2.99 -11.34 4.99
C LEU A 186 3.63 -12.57 5.67
N ILE A 187 4.51 -12.36 6.65
CA ILE A 187 5.17 -13.48 7.35
C ILE A 187 4.18 -14.43 8.02
N ALA A 188 3.06 -13.91 8.56
CA ALA A 188 2.03 -14.75 9.17
C ALA A 188 1.43 -15.72 8.16
N ASN A 189 1.12 -15.23 6.95
CA ASN A 189 0.56 -16.03 5.89
C ASN A 189 1.58 -17.04 5.33
N ILE A 190 2.85 -16.66 5.20
CA ILE A 190 3.93 -17.56 4.78
C ILE A 190 4.04 -18.73 5.78
N VAL A 191 4.21 -18.43 7.06
CA VAL A 191 4.36 -19.44 8.12
C VAL A 191 3.13 -20.35 8.21
N LYS A 192 1.93 -19.77 8.14
CA LYS A 192 0.67 -20.53 8.19
C LYS A 192 0.52 -21.48 7.00
N ARG A 193 0.95 -21.07 5.80
CA ARG A 193 0.79 -21.85 4.57
C ARG A 193 1.83 -22.94 4.40
N PHE A 194 3.07 -22.66 4.80
CA PHE A 194 4.24 -23.49 4.49
C PHE A 194 4.88 -24.18 5.70
N GLY A 195 4.51 -23.79 6.92
CA GLY A 195 5.00 -24.44 8.16
C GLY A 195 6.46 -24.17 8.50
N CYS A 196 7.10 -23.19 7.84
CA CYS A 196 8.45 -22.74 8.17
C CYS A 196 8.47 -21.86 9.44
N LYS A 197 9.67 -21.55 9.95
CA LYS A 197 9.83 -20.53 10.99
C LYS A 197 9.85 -19.13 10.38
N GLY A 198 9.33 -18.15 11.12
CA GLY A 198 9.31 -16.75 10.71
C GLY A 198 10.15 -15.86 11.60
N ILE A 199 10.76 -14.85 11.01
CA ILE A 199 11.30 -13.68 11.71
C ILE A 199 10.60 -12.45 11.13
N LEU A 200 9.93 -11.68 11.96
CA LEU A 200 9.42 -10.37 11.60
C LEU A 200 10.42 -9.31 12.03
N PHE A 201 10.94 -8.53 11.08
CA PHE A 201 11.88 -7.45 11.36
C PHE A 201 11.36 -6.12 10.81
N ASP A 202 11.23 -5.13 11.69
CA ASP A 202 10.91 -3.74 11.32
C ASP A 202 11.41 -2.78 12.40
N LEU A 203 11.17 -1.48 12.24
CA LEU A 203 11.46 -0.48 13.27
C LEU A 203 10.75 -0.84 14.59
N PRO A 204 11.35 -0.54 15.75
CA PRO A 204 10.78 -0.93 17.05
C PRO A 204 9.32 -0.50 17.26
N HIS A 205 8.94 0.69 16.79
CA HIS A 205 7.59 1.22 16.91
C HIS A 205 6.61 0.63 15.88
N GLU A 206 7.10 0.01 14.81
CA GLU A 206 6.26 -0.62 13.79
C GLU A 206 5.85 -2.03 14.22
N VAL A 207 6.77 -2.78 14.82
CA VAL A 207 6.50 -4.15 15.30
C VAL A 207 5.77 -4.23 16.64
N GLU A 208 5.57 -3.12 17.35
CA GLU A 208 4.99 -3.09 18.70
C GLU A 208 3.64 -3.83 18.77
N THR A 209 2.78 -3.64 17.75
CA THR A 209 1.45 -4.26 17.68
C THR A 209 1.40 -5.54 16.85
N ALA A 210 2.51 -5.96 16.25
CA ALA A 210 2.56 -7.15 15.41
C ALA A 210 2.17 -8.46 16.14
N PRO A 211 2.54 -8.70 17.42
CA PRO A 211 2.11 -9.89 18.15
C PRO A 211 0.58 -10.09 18.19
N ASN A 212 -0.21 -9.00 18.21
CA ASN A 212 -1.67 -9.09 18.18
C ASN A 212 -2.17 -9.61 16.82
N ASN A 213 -1.52 -9.21 15.73
CA ASN A 213 -1.87 -9.68 14.39
C ASN A 213 -1.41 -11.12 14.16
N LEU A 214 -0.21 -11.47 14.61
CA LEU A 214 0.31 -12.84 14.59
C LEU A 214 -0.58 -13.81 15.40
N ALA A 215 -1.13 -13.36 16.54
CA ALA A 215 -2.09 -14.12 17.34
C ALA A 215 -3.36 -14.45 16.56
N LYS A 216 -3.92 -13.47 15.83
CA LYS A 216 -5.12 -13.67 14.98
C LYS A 216 -4.89 -14.72 13.89
N HIS A 217 -3.65 -14.87 13.43
CA HIS A 217 -3.27 -15.88 12.44
C HIS A 217 -2.89 -17.23 13.05
N GLY A 218 -2.71 -17.31 14.38
CA GLY A 218 -2.35 -18.53 15.09
C GLY A 218 -0.88 -18.93 14.95
N VAL A 219 0.02 -17.97 14.72
CA VAL A 219 1.44 -18.24 14.37
C VAL A 219 2.46 -17.63 15.35
N ASN A 220 2.01 -17.14 16.51
CA ASN A 220 2.89 -16.49 17.51
C ASN A 220 4.10 -17.34 17.91
N ASP A 221 3.92 -18.65 18.08
CA ASP A 221 5.00 -19.55 18.51
C ASP A 221 6.00 -19.84 17.39
N ALA A 222 5.62 -19.56 16.14
CA ALA A 222 6.43 -19.82 14.96
C ALA A 222 7.11 -18.56 14.40
N VAL A 223 6.74 -17.36 14.89
CA VAL A 223 7.29 -16.08 14.42
C VAL A 223 7.99 -15.34 15.55
N THR A 224 9.29 -15.09 15.40
CA THR A 224 10.05 -14.22 16.30
C THR A 224 9.97 -12.78 15.82
N VAL A 225 9.58 -11.85 16.70
CA VAL A 225 9.47 -10.42 16.38
C VAL A 225 10.72 -9.68 16.87
N ILE A 226 11.38 -8.94 15.98
CA ILE A 226 12.63 -8.22 16.27
C ILE A 226 12.50 -6.78 15.77
N GLY A 227 12.68 -5.82 16.68
CA GLY A 227 12.75 -4.40 16.36
C GLY A 227 14.20 -3.98 16.04
N GLY A 228 14.40 -3.26 14.93
CA GLY A 228 15.71 -2.74 14.55
C GLY A 228 15.68 -1.92 13.26
N SER A 229 16.86 -1.46 12.83
CA SER A 229 17.01 -0.72 11.57
C SER A 229 17.77 -1.56 10.54
N ALA A 230 17.16 -1.79 9.38
CA ALA A 230 17.80 -2.51 8.28
C ALA A 230 19.02 -1.74 7.69
N LEU A 231 19.12 -0.44 7.96
CA LEU A 231 20.29 0.37 7.63
C LEU A 231 21.48 0.13 8.57
N GLU A 232 21.26 -0.52 9.71
CA GLU A 232 22.31 -0.83 10.69
C GLU A 232 22.74 -2.29 10.58
N SER A 233 21.83 -3.23 10.81
CA SER A 233 22.10 -4.67 10.71
C SER A 233 20.81 -5.48 10.69
N LEU A 234 20.91 -6.75 10.31
CA LEU A 234 19.81 -7.72 10.35
C LEU A 234 20.19 -8.94 11.20
N PRO A 235 19.22 -9.60 11.87
CA PRO A 235 19.49 -10.82 12.62
C PRO A 235 19.99 -11.94 11.70
N LYS A 236 20.89 -12.79 12.18
CA LYS A 236 21.44 -13.90 11.38
C LYS A 236 20.54 -15.13 11.42
N GLY A 237 20.66 -15.98 10.40
CA GLY A 237 20.13 -17.35 10.41
C GLY A 237 18.82 -17.54 9.64
N ALA A 238 18.46 -16.60 8.75
CA ALA A 238 17.40 -16.80 7.78
C ALA A 238 17.95 -17.43 6.49
N ASP A 239 17.19 -18.36 5.91
CA ASP A 239 17.46 -18.95 4.60
C ASP A 239 16.82 -18.14 3.47
N ALA A 240 15.79 -17.36 3.81
CA ALA A 240 15.21 -16.37 2.93
C ALA A 240 14.96 -15.06 3.66
N ILE A 241 15.31 -13.95 3.02
CA ILE A 241 14.89 -12.61 3.41
C ILE A 241 13.90 -12.12 2.36
N VAL A 242 12.64 -11.94 2.75
CA VAL A 242 11.60 -11.36 1.91
C VAL A 242 11.44 -9.87 2.24
N MET A 243 11.28 -9.06 1.19
CA MET A 243 11.03 -7.62 1.28
C MET A 243 9.89 -7.28 0.33
N LYS A 244 8.77 -6.80 0.87
CA LYS A 244 7.62 -6.33 0.08
C LYS A 244 7.51 -4.81 0.14
N TYR A 245 7.59 -4.13 -1.00
CA TYR A 245 7.56 -2.65 -1.11
C TYR A 245 8.60 -1.90 -0.24
N PHE A 246 9.56 -2.60 0.34
CA PHE A 246 10.50 -2.03 1.30
C PHE A 246 11.62 -1.25 0.60
N LEU A 247 12.26 -1.81 -0.43
CA LEU A 247 13.38 -1.15 -1.13
C LEU A 247 12.98 0.10 -1.92
N SER A 248 11.69 0.34 -2.18
CA SER A 248 11.22 1.54 -2.89
C SER A 248 11.24 2.82 -2.04
N VAL A 249 11.37 2.72 -0.72
CA VAL A 249 11.41 3.90 0.16
C VAL A 249 12.83 4.47 0.27
N PHE A 250 13.84 3.67 -0.06
CA PHE A 250 15.25 4.01 0.12
C PHE A 250 15.89 4.60 -1.12
N SER A 251 16.82 5.53 -0.90
CA SER A 251 17.76 5.99 -1.92
C SER A 251 18.54 4.80 -2.50
N ARG A 252 19.23 5.00 -3.64
CA ARG A 252 20.08 3.93 -4.21
C ARG A 252 21.16 3.51 -3.21
N GLU A 253 21.79 4.46 -2.54
CA GLU A 253 22.88 4.23 -1.58
C GLU A 253 22.38 3.45 -0.36
N ASP A 254 21.25 3.87 0.21
CA ASP A 254 20.62 3.18 1.33
C ASP A 254 20.12 1.79 0.94
N SER A 255 19.58 1.64 -0.27
CA SER A 255 19.18 0.32 -0.79
C SER A 255 20.37 -0.64 -0.87
N ILE A 256 21.54 -0.17 -1.35
CA ILE A 256 22.78 -0.97 -1.36
C ILE A 256 23.20 -1.33 0.05
N LYS A 257 23.08 -0.41 1.00
CA LYS A 257 23.40 -0.66 2.42
C LYS A 257 22.50 -1.74 3.02
N VAL A 258 21.18 -1.63 2.82
CA VAL A 258 20.20 -2.64 3.25
C VAL A 258 20.52 -4.00 2.63
N LEU A 259 20.77 -4.06 1.32
CA LEU A 259 21.10 -5.30 0.62
C LEU A 259 22.42 -5.91 1.11
N THR A 260 23.42 -5.09 1.41
CA THR A 260 24.67 -5.56 2.01
C THR A 260 24.42 -6.20 3.37
N ASN A 261 23.59 -5.57 4.22
CA ASN A 261 23.19 -6.14 5.51
C ASN A 261 22.38 -7.44 5.35
N CYS A 262 21.52 -7.54 4.32
CA CYS A 262 20.84 -8.79 3.98
C CYS A 262 21.85 -9.90 3.66
N ARG A 263 22.86 -9.61 2.85
CA ARG A 263 23.90 -10.58 2.48
C ARG A 263 24.68 -11.09 3.69
N GLU A 264 24.98 -10.23 4.66
CA GLU A 264 25.67 -10.59 5.90
C GLU A 264 24.82 -11.41 6.87
N ALA A 265 23.49 -11.30 6.78
CA ALA A 265 22.53 -11.99 7.62
C ALA A 265 22.10 -13.36 7.09
N LEU A 266 22.14 -13.55 5.76
CA LEU A 266 21.77 -14.79 5.10
C LEU A 266 22.69 -15.97 5.45
N SER A 267 22.10 -17.17 5.44
CA SER A 267 22.86 -18.41 5.38
C SER A 267 23.59 -18.57 4.03
N LYS A 268 24.55 -19.50 3.94
CA LYS A 268 25.43 -19.69 2.77
C LYS A 268 24.66 -19.87 1.45
N ASP A 269 23.51 -20.53 1.50
CA ASP A 269 22.64 -20.79 0.34
C ASP A 269 21.35 -19.96 0.42
N GLY A 270 21.37 -18.87 1.16
CA GLY A 270 20.21 -18.03 1.39
C GLY A 270 19.75 -17.28 0.15
N ARG A 271 18.52 -16.77 0.18
CA ARG A 271 17.93 -15.98 -0.91
C ARG A 271 17.37 -14.66 -0.42
N VAL A 272 17.51 -13.61 -1.23
CA VAL A 272 16.68 -12.41 -1.09
C VAL A 272 15.52 -12.50 -2.07
N ILE A 273 14.32 -12.22 -1.58
CA ILE A 273 13.07 -12.29 -2.33
C ILE A 273 12.44 -10.90 -2.29
N LEU A 274 12.50 -10.20 -3.42
CA LEU A 274 11.84 -8.91 -3.57
C LEU A 274 10.43 -9.13 -4.12
N LEU A 275 9.43 -8.64 -3.39
CA LEU A 275 8.03 -8.58 -3.82
C LEU A 275 7.70 -7.12 -4.15
N GLN A 276 7.60 -6.81 -5.43
CA GLN A 276 7.52 -5.43 -5.87
C GLN A 276 6.66 -5.26 -7.12
N THR A 277 5.97 -4.13 -7.19
CA THR A 277 5.37 -3.64 -8.43
C THR A 277 6.43 -2.92 -9.25
N LEU A 278 6.70 -3.44 -10.44
CA LEU A 278 7.71 -2.90 -11.34
C LEU A 278 7.10 -1.81 -12.21
N VAL A 279 7.87 -0.76 -12.48
CA VAL A 279 7.53 0.19 -13.54
C VAL A 279 7.79 -0.50 -14.88
N PRO A 280 6.79 -0.62 -15.76
CA PRO A 280 7.01 -1.20 -17.08
C PRO A 280 8.00 -0.35 -17.89
N SER A 281 8.86 -1.02 -18.65
CA SER A 281 9.73 -0.34 -19.62
C SER A 281 8.91 0.46 -20.63
N VAL A 282 9.53 1.49 -21.21
CA VAL A 282 8.89 2.36 -22.21
C VAL A 282 8.25 1.52 -23.33
N GLY A 283 6.94 1.71 -23.55
CA GLY A 283 6.17 1.02 -24.59
C GLY A 283 5.40 -0.24 -24.13
N ALA A 284 5.56 -0.68 -22.88
CA ALA A 284 4.78 -1.77 -22.30
C ALA A 284 3.36 -1.32 -21.84
N PRO A 285 2.44 -2.26 -21.53
CA PRO A 285 1.10 -1.93 -21.02
C PRO A 285 1.15 -1.01 -19.81
N VAL A 286 0.22 -0.05 -19.78
CA VAL A 286 0.24 1.10 -18.86
C VAL A 286 -0.46 0.82 -17.53
N GLU A 287 -1.19 -0.30 -17.43
CA GLU A 287 -2.11 -0.62 -16.33
C GLU A 287 -2.02 -2.12 -15.98
N TYR A 288 -1.97 -2.45 -14.68
CA TYR A 288 -2.02 -3.82 -14.17
C TYR A 288 -3.47 -4.33 -14.04
N PRO A 289 -3.70 -5.65 -13.88
CA PRO A 289 -5.04 -6.23 -13.78
C PRO A 289 -5.92 -5.66 -12.66
N ASP A 290 -5.31 -5.12 -11.60
CA ASP A 290 -5.99 -4.47 -10.47
C ASP A 290 -6.36 -2.99 -10.73
N GLY A 291 -6.08 -2.47 -11.94
CA GLY A 291 -6.30 -1.08 -12.32
C GLY A 291 -5.17 -0.13 -11.91
N THR A 292 -4.09 -0.64 -11.31
CA THR A 292 -2.94 0.19 -10.91
C THR A 292 -2.19 0.69 -12.13
N ILE A 293 -1.90 2.00 -12.17
CA ILE A 293 -0.96 2.62 -13.11
C ILE A 293 0.40 2.77 -12.40
N PRO A 294 1.42 1.96 -12.72
CA PRO A 294 2.67 1.90 -11.96
C PRO A 294 3.45 3.21 -11.95
N ALA A 295 3.43 3.90 -13.08
CA ALA A 295 4.07 5.20 -13.20
C ALA A 295 3.42 6.25 -12.28
N LEU A 296 2.10 6.18 -12.05
CA LEU A 296 1.41 7.07 -11.12
C LEU A 296 1.70 6.68 -9.67
N ALA A 297 1.77 5.38 -9.36
CA ALA A 297 2.18 4.91 -8.05
C ALA A 297 3.64 5.26 -7.71
N ALA A 298 4.52 5.34 -8.72
CA ALA A 298 5.88 5.85 -8.56
C ALA A 298 5.87 7.34 -8.14
N VAL A 299 4.98 8.16 -8.71
CA VAL A 299 4.80 9.55 -8.26
C VAL A 299 4.36 9.60 -6.80
N GLN A 300 3.43 8.73 -6.38
CA GLN A 300 3.02 8.63 -4.98
C GLN A 300 4.18 8.28 -4.03
N MET A 301 5.14 7.46 -4.46
CA MET A 301 6.35 7.21 -3.66
C MET A 301 7.24 8.45 -3.57
N MET A 302 7.40 9.17 -4.68
CA MET A 302 8.14 10.45 -4.70
C MET A 302 7.50 11.48 -3.76
N ILE A 303 6.18 11.49 -3.60
CA ILE A 303 5.50 12.38 -2.63
C ILE A 303 6.01 12.19 -1.21
N THR A 304 6.30 10.95 -0.82
CA THR A 304 6.48 10.57 0.59
C THR A 304 7.90 10.21 0.97
N ASN A 305 8.75 9.86 0.01
CA ASN A 305 10.06 9.30 0.28
C ASN A 305 11.16 9.90 -0.62
N PRO A 306 12.37 10.13 -0.07
CA PRO A 306 13.52 10.64 -0.84
C PRO A 306 14.01 9.64 -1.88
N GLY A 307 13.82 8.34 -1.62
CA GLY A 307 14.16 7.25 -2.55
C GLY A 307 13.08 6.91 -3.56
N GLY A 308 11.97 7.65 -3.58
CA GLY A 308 10.64 7.32 -4.11
C GLY A 308 10.51 7.07 -5.61
N TYR A 309 11.37 6.23 -6.17
CA TYR A 309 11.31 5.75 -7.53
C TYR A 309 10.99 4.26 -7.49
N TRP A 310 9.82 3.89 -8.00
CA TRP A 310 9.65 2.51 -8.43
C TRP A 310 10.56 2.26 -9.62
N ARG A 311 11.27 1.13 -9.55
CA ARG A 311 12.30 0.78 -10.51
C ARG A 311 11.73 -0.19 -11.54
N THR A 312 12.28 -0.10 -12.74
CA THR A 312 12.13 -1.14 -13.76
C THR A 312 12.80 -2.43 -13.31
N GLU A 313 12.49 -3.54 -13.98
CA GLU A 313 13.17 -4.81 -13.75
C GLU A 313 14.71 -4.69 -13.86
N GLN A 314 15.18 -3.98 -14.89
CA GLN A 314 16.63 -3.81 -15.13
C GLN A 314 17.29 -3.00 -14.02
N GLU A 315 16.65 -1.94 -13.54
CA GLU A 315 17.19 -1.12 -12.45
C GLU A 315 17.28 -1.91 -11.13
N TYR A 316 16.35 -2.82 -10.86
CA TYR A 316 16.49 -3.75 -9.73
C TYR A 316 17.63 -4.75 -9.94
N LYS A 317 17.78 -5.34 -11.13
CA LYS A 317 18.93 -6.22 -11.44
C LYS A 317 20.26 -5.50 -11.17
N ASP A 318 20.39 -4.26 -11.65
CA ASP A 318 21.62 -3.48 -11.49
C ASP A 318 21.88 -3.11 -10.02
N LEU A 319 20.83 -2.80 -9.25
CA LEU A 319 20.91 -2.50 -7.83
C LEU A 319 21.38 -3.72 -7.01
N PHE A 320 20.81 -4.89 -7.28
CA PHE A 320 21.19 -6.14 -6.61
C PHE A 320 22.60 -6.58 -7.00
N ALA A 321 22.97 -6.47 -8.28
CA ALA A 321 24.32 -6.76 -8.75
C ALA A 321 25.36 -5.88 -8.06
N ALA A 322 25.10 -4.57 -7.92
CA ALA A 322 25.97 -3.65 -7.18
C ALA A 322 26.12 -4.00 -5.69
N SER A 323 25.20 -4.78 -5.14
CA SER A 323 25.20 -5.24 -3.74
C SER A 323 25.74 -6.67 -3.58
N GLY A 324 26.29 -7.25 -4.66
CA GLY A 324 26.87 -8.59 -4.66
C GLY A 324 25.84 -9.71 -4.67
N PHE A 325 24.74 -9.53 -5.38
CA PHE A 325 23.74 -10.56 -5.65
C PHE A 325 23.62 -10.83 -7.15
N GLN A 326 23.22 -12.05 -7.50
CA GLN A 326 22.79 -12.42 -8.85
C GLN A 326 21.31 -12.77 -8.87
N LEU A 327 20.64 -12.47 -9.99
CA LEU A 327 19.25 -12.83 -10.19
C LEU A 327 19.14 -14.32 -10.53
N GLU A 328 18.30 -15.04 -9.80
CA GLU A 328 18.01 -16.46 -10.01
C GLU A 328 16.74 -16.65 -10.82
N GLN A 329 15.67 -15.91 -10.47
CA GLN A 329 14.39 -16.01 -11.17
C GLN A 329 13.52 -14.78 -11.00
N ILE A 330 12.59 -14.61 -11.95
CA ILE A 330 11.50 -13.64 -11.91
C ILE A 330 10.20 -14.40 -12.11
N VAL A 331 9.24 -14.21 -11.21
CA VAL A 331 7.93 -14.87 -11.25
C VAL A 331 6.84 -13.81 -11.21
N HIS A 332 6.01 -13.76 -12.25
CA HIS A 332 4.83 -12.91 -12.28
C HIS A 332 3.66 -13.60 -11.59
N THR A 333 3.04 -12.93 -10.62
CA THR A 333 1.96 -13.49 -9.80
C THR A 333 0.59 -13.43 -10.47
N GLY A 334 0.48 -12.75 -11.61
CA GLY A 334 -0.82 -12.38 -12.22
C GLY A 334 -1.48 -11.17 -11.53
N THR A 335 -0.84 -10.58 -10.52
CA THR A 335 -1.24 -9.32 -9.86
C THR A 335 -0.28 -8.19 -10.25
N SER A 336 -0.38 -7.03 -9.58
CA SER A 336 0.61 -5.95 -9.70
C SER A 336 1.99 -6.32 -9.11
N VAL A 337 2.08 -7.34 -8.26
CA VAL A 337 3.33 -7.75 -7.63
C VAL A 337 4.08 -8.77 -8.48
N THR A 338 5.37 -8.54 -8.67
CA THR A 338 6.33 -9.49 -9.25
C THR A 338 7.29 -9.97 -8.17
N VAL A 339 7.64 -11.25 -8.22
CA VAL A 339 8.69 -11.84 -7.39
C VAL A 339 10.01 -11.76 -8.14
N MET A 340 11.04 -11.23 -7.52
CA MET A 340 12.42 -11.32 -7.99
C MET A 340 13.27 -11.98 -6.92
N GLU A 341 13.92 -13.08 -7.27
CA GLU A 341 14.76 -13.83 -6.34
C GLU A 341 16.22 -13.71 -6.70
N PHE A 342 17.03 -13.52 -5.67
CA PHE A 342 18.45 -13.30 -5.80
C PHE A 342 19.24 -14.18 -4.82
N SER A 343 20.40 -14.68 -5.27
CA SER A 343 21.38 -15.32 -4.40
C SER A 343 22.62 -14.43 -4.24
N PRO A 344 23.32 -14.50 -3.09
CA PRO A 344 24.65 -13.88 -2.96
C PRO A 344 25.62 -14.42 -4.02
N LEU A 345 26.55 -13.56 -4.48
CA LEU A 345 27.68 -13.93 -5.35
C LEU A 345 28.80 -14.68 -4.61
#